data_AF-A0A2P8EJI1-F1
#
_entry.id   AF-A0A2P8EJI1-F1
#
_cell.length_a   1.000
_cell.length_b   1.000
_cell.length_c   1.000
_cell.angle_alpha   90.00
_cell.angle_beta   90.00
_cell.angle_gamma   90.00
#
_symmetry.space_group_name_H-M   'P 1'
#
loop_
_entity.id
_entity.type
_entity.pdbx_description
1 polymer ?
#
loop_
_entity_poly.entity_id
_entity_poly.type
_entity_poly.pdbx_seq_one_letter_code
_entity_poly.pdbx_strand_id
1 'polypeptide(L)'
;MIAIKALSIWLIILVLAIANGVLRESVFTPVFGFTSGLLLSGVLLSVMILVVAFVALPWLGAQRRSQLAGIGLFWLLLTLLFEFTFGWAQGKSLSVILEAYIFKDGNLWPIILLVTAVSPCVAARLRRMLLLGKNGRK
;
A
#
# COMPACT_ATOMS: atom_id res chain seq x y z
N MET A 1 13.07 -11.22 14.15
CA MET A 1 11.61 -11.35 14.37
C MET A 1 10.86 -10.85 13.14
N ILE A 2 9.77 -11.51 12.72
CA ILE A 2 8.99 -11.14 11.51
C ILE A 2 8.45 -9.70 11.61
N ALA A 3 8.04 -9.27 12.80
CA ALA A 3 7.50 -7.92 13.03
C ALA A 3 8.48 -6.79 12.67
N ILE A 4 9.76 -6.92 13.04
CA ILE A 4 10.79 -5.91 12.69
C ILE A 4 10.96 -5.82 11.18
N LYS A 5 11.03 -6.96 10.48
CA LYS A 5 11.12 -6.98 9.02
C LYS A 5 9.89 -6.35 8.37
N ALA A 6 8.70 -6.66 8.88
CA ALA A 6 7.45 -6.07 8.43
C ALA A 6 7.45 -4.55 8.64
N LEU A 7 7.92 -4.06 9.78
CA LEU A 7 8.06 -2.63 10.05
C LEU A 7 9.04 -1.96 9.08
N SER A 8 10.21 -2.56 8.83
CA SER A 8 11.18 -2.03 7.86
C SER A 8 10.58 -1.91 6.45
N ILE A 9 9.80 -2.90 6.02
CA ILE A 9 9.12 -2.85 4.72
C ILE A 9 8.03 -1.79 4.71
N TRP A 10 7.28 -1.65 5.81
CA TRP A 10 6.28 -0.60 5.93
C TRP A 10 6.89 0.79 5.83
N LEU A 11 8.07 1.03 6.43
CA LEU A 11 8.78 2.30 6.28
C LEU A 11 9.17 2.59 4.82
N ILE A 12 9.56 1.56 4.05
CA ILE A 12 9.80 1.71 2.61
C ILE A 12 8.49 2.08 1.91
N ILE A 13 7.38 1.39 2.19
CA ILE A 13 6.06 1.71 1.64
C ILE A 13 5.66 3.15 1.98
N LEU A 14 5.90 3.61 3.20
CA LEU A 14 5.61 4.96 3.66
C LEU A 14 6.38 6.01 2.84
N VAL A 15 7.69 5.81 2.64
CA VAL A 15 8.52 6.71 1.82
C VAL A 15 8.00 6.76 0.37
N LEU A 16 7.64 5.60 -0.19
CA LEU A 16 7.05 5.54 -1.53
C LEU A 16 5.70 6.24 -1.61
N ALA A 17 4.86 6.12 -0.57
CA ALA A 17 3.56 6.79 -0.50
C ALA A 17 3.71 8.32 -0.46
N ILE A 18 4.65 8.83 0.32
CA ILE A 18 4.97 10.27 0.38
C ILE A 18 5.49 10.74 -0.98
N ALA A 19 6.45 10.03 -1.58
CA ALA A 19 7.00 10.38 -2.89
C ALA A 19 5.91 10.37 -3.98
N ASN A 20 5.01 9.39 -3.95
CA ASN A 20 3.86 9.31 -4.86
C ASN A 20 2.85 10.45 -4.65
N GLY A 21 2.64 10.88 -3.39
CA GLY A 21 1.84 12.07 -3.08
C GLY A 21 2.46 13.34 -3.65
N VAL A 22 3.78 13.52 -3.50
CA VAL A 22 4.51 14.65 -4.10
C VAL A 22 4.42 14.61 -5.63
N LEU A 23 4.62 13.44 -6.25
CA LEU A 23 4.49 13.27 -7.71
C LEU A 23 3.09 13.59 -8.21
N ARG A 24 2.06 13.22 -7.44
CA ARG A 24 0.67 13.56 -7.76
C ARG A 24 0.47 15.06 -7.83
N GLU A 25 0.86 15.78 -6.78
CA GLU A 25 0.62 17.23 -6.71
C GLU A 25 1.51 18.02 -7.68
N SER A 26 2.74 17.58 -7.91
CA SER A 26 3.71 18.31 -8.74
C SER A 26 3.60 18.02 -10.24
N VAL A 27 3.13 16.82 -10.62
CA VAL A 27 3.12 16.38 -12.02
C VAL A 27 1.74 15.92 -12.45
N PHE A 28 1.10 14.98 -11.75
CA PHE A 28 -0.13 14.38 -12.28
C PHE A 28 -1.32 15.33 -12.28
N THR A 29 -1.53 16.06 -11.18
CA THR A 29 -2.62 17.03 -11.06
C THR A 29 -2.46 18.17 -12.07
N PRO A 30 -1.26 18.79 -12.24
CA PRO A 30 -1.07 19.83 -13.26
C PRO A 30 -1.22 19.34 -14.71
N VAL A 31 -0.77 18.12 -15.03
CA VAL A 31 -0.75 17.62 -16.41
C VAL A 31 -2.08 16.98 -16.84
N PHE A 32 -2.72 16.23 -15.95
CA PHE A 32 -3.91 15.42 -16.28
C PHE A 32 -5.20 15.91 -15.61
N GLY A 33 -5.10 16.94 -14.76
CA GLY A 33 -6.20 17.43 -13.93
C GLY A 33 -6.36 16.64 -12.63
N PHE A 34 -7.18 17.18 -11.72
CA PHE A 34 -7.34 16.69 -10.34
C PHE A 34 -7.79 15.22 -10.25
N THR A 35 -8.92 14.87 -10.86
CA THR A 35 -9.49 13.52 -10.78
C THR A 35 -8.59 12.47 -11.41
N SER A 36 -8.10 12.72 -12.63
CA SER A 36 -7.19 11.80 -13.31
C SER A 36 -5.86 11.66 -12.57
N GLY A 37 -5.36 12.75 -11.96
CA GLY A 37 -4.16 12.73 -11.14
C GLY A 37 -4.30 11.85 -9.89
N LEU A 38 -5.44 11.94 -9.21
CA LEU A 38 -5.77 11.06 -8.08
C LEU A 38 -5.86 9.59 -8.49
N LEU A 39 -6.53 9.28 -9.60
CA LEU A 39 -6.66 7.92 -10.11
C LEU A 39 -5.30 7.32 -10.47
N LEU A 40 -4.49 8.05 -11.26
CA LEU A 40 -3.18 7.58 -11.70
C LEU A 40 -2.23 7.37 -10.51
N SER A 41 -2.22 8.30 -9.57
CA SER A 41 -1.44 8.21 -8.33
C SER A 41 -1.88 7.03 -7.46
N GLY A 42 -3.18 6.79 -7.31
CA GLY A 42 -3.70 5.69 -6.51
C GLY A 42 -3.41 4.32 -7.12
N VAL A 43 -3.52 4.19 -8.44
CA VAL A 43 -3.13 2.98 -9.17
C VAL A 43 -1.62 2.75 -9.06
N LEU A 44 -0.81 3.78 -9.28
CA LEU A 44 0.65 3.71 -9.17
C LEU A 44 1.08 3.23 -7.78
N LEU A 45 0.58 3.86 -6.71
CA LEU A 45 0.92 3.47 -5.35
C LEU A 45 0.49 2.03 -5.04
N SER A 46 -0.70 1.63 -5.49
CA SER A 46 -1.19 0.26 -5.31
C SER A 46 -0.26 -0.77 -5.97
N VAL A 47 0.21 -0.49 -7.19
CA VAL A 47 1.19 -1.34 -7.88
C VAL A 47 2.52 -1.37 -7.12
N MET A 48 3.01 -0.22 -6.65
CA MET A 48 4.26 -0.14 -5.89
C MET A 48 4.19 -0.99 -4.60
N ILE A 49 3.10 -0.90 -3.85
CA ILE A 49 2.87 -1.70 -2.64
C ILE A 49 2.91 -3.20 -2.97
N LEU A 50 2.21 -3.62 -4.03
CA LEU A 50 2.20 -5.01 -4.47
C LEU A 50 3.60 -5.50 -4.87
N VAL A 51 4.36 -4.68 -5.60
CA VAL A 51 5.74 -4.99 -6.02
C VAL A 51 6.65 -5.12 -4.80
N VAL A 52 6.58 -4.17 -3.86
CA VAL A 52 7.37 -4.23 -2.62
C VAL A 52 7.02 -5.48 -1.81
N ALA A 53 5.73 -5.77 -1.61
CA ALA A 53 5.30 -6.97 -0.91
C ALA A 53 5.77 -8.25 -1.63
N PHE A 54 5.70 -8.28 -2.97
CA PHE A 54 6.16 -9.40 -3.77
C PHE A 54 7.67 -9.62 -3.64
N VAL A 55 8.48 -8.57 -3.77
CA VAL A 55 9.94 -8.66 -3.69
C VAL A 55 10.38 -9.02 -2.27
N ALA A 56 9.77 -8.42 -1.25
CA ALA A 56 10.15 -8.62 0.15
C ALA A 56 9.65 -9.94 0.77
N LEU A 57 8.70 -10.64 0.12
CA LEU A 57 8.10 -11.87 0.65
C LEU A 57 9.11 -12.95 1.08
N PRO A 58 10.15 -13.30 0.29
CA PRO A 58 11.13 -14.31 0.69
C PRO A 58 11.93 -13.87 1.92
N TRP A 59 12.21 -12.57 2.04
CA TRP A 59 12.95 -12.01 3.16
C TRP A 59 12.12 -11.96 4.45
N LEU A 60 10.80 -11.74 4.34
CA LEU A 60 9.85 -11.81 5.45
C LEU A 60 9.87 -13.19 6.14
N GLY A 61 10.08 -14.27 5.37
CA GLY A 61 10.10 -15.63 5.90
C GLY A 61 8.73 -16.13 6.38
N ALA A 62 7.65 -15.44 6.05
CA ALA A 62 6.29 -15.81 6.40
C ALA A 62 5.81 -16.94 5.48
N GLN A 63 5.51 -18.11 6.06
CA GLN A 63 5.09 -19.29 5.30
C GLN A 63 3.60 -19.63 5.48
N ARG A 64 3.02 -19.25 6.63
CA ARG A 64 1.61 -19.52 6.93
C ARG A 64 0.72 -18.39 6.45
N ARG A 65 -0.49 -18.74 5.98
CA ARG A 65 -1.50 -17.75 5.56
C ARG A 65 -1.86 -16.77 6.69
N SER A 66 -1.93 -17.25 7.93
CA SER A 66 -2.19 -16.40 9.10
C SER A 66 -1.09 -15.37 9.37
N GLN A 67 0.18 -15.72 9.13
CA GLN A 67 1.29 -14.76 9.27
C GLN A 67 1.22 -13.66 8.21
N LEU A 68 0.89 -14.02 6.97
CA LEU A 68 0.73 -13.04 5.87
C LEU A 68 -0.44 -12.09 6.12
N ALA A 69 -1.59 -12.63 6.56
CA ALA A 69 -2.74 -11.82 6.94
C ALA A 69 -2.40 -10.89 8.13
N GLY A 70 -1.66 -11.40 9.12
CA GLY A 70 -1.18 -10.60 10.24
C GLY A 70 -0.24 -9.46 9.83
N ILE A 71 0.68 -9.70 8.88
CA ILE A 71 1.56 -8.66 8.34
C ILE A 71 0.74 -7.59 7.61
N GLY A 72 -0.21 -7.99 6.77
CA GLY A 72 -1.07 -7.07 6.05
C GLY A 72 -1.91 -6.20 6.98
N LEU A 73 -2.53 -6.81 7.99
CA LEU A 73 -3.25 -6.09 9.04
C LEU A 73 -2.34 -5.13 9.80
N PHE A 74 -1.13 -5.57 10.14
CA PHE A 74 -0.15 -4.73 10.81
C PHE A 74 0.22 -3.49 9.98
N TRP A 75 0.47 -3.65 8.67
CA TRP A 75 0.72 -2.53 7.77
C TRP A 75 -0.47 -1.59 7.65
N LEU A 76 -1.69 -2.12 7.57
CA LEU A 76 -2.90 -1.32 7.54
C LEU A 76 -3.00 -0.46 8.81
N LEU A 77 -2.85 -1.07 9.99
CA LEU A 77 -2.93 -0.36 11.27
C LEU A 77 -1.87 0.73 11.40
N LEU A 78 -0.63 0.46 10.99
CA LEU A 78 0.42 1.48 10.97
C LEU A 78 0.10 2.63 10.02
N THR A 79 -0.47 2.33 8.85
CA THR A 79 -0.85 3.34 7.85
C THR A 79 -1.96 4.24 8.38
N LEU A 80 -2.99 3.65 8.99
CA LEU A 80 -4.06 4.40 9.65
C LEU A 80 -3.50 5.27 10.78
N LEU A 81 -2.67 4.70 11.66
CA LEU A 81 -2.07 5.43 12.77
C LEU A 81 -1.23 6.61 12.28
N PHE A 82 -0.42 6.39 11.24
CA PHE A 82 0.35 7.46 10.60
C PHE A 82 -0.57 8.54 10.03
N GLU A 83 -1.64 8.17 9.33
CA GLU A 83 -2.58 9.13 8.75
C GLU A 83 -3.27 9.99 9.82
N PHE A 84 -3.78 9.39 10.89
CA PHE A 84 -4.42 10.14 11.98
C PHE A 84 -3.42 11.06 12.70
N THR A 85 -2.24 10.54 13.05
CA THR A 85 -1.20 11.33 13.74
C THR A 85 -0.68 12.48 12.86
N PHE A 86 -0.41 12.21 11.58
CA PHE A 86 0.02 13.22 10.62
C PHE A 86 -1.09 14.23 10.29
N GLY A 87 -2.34 13.78 10.20
CA GLY A 87 -3.51 14.64 10.00
C GLY A 87 -3.70 15.62 11.16
N TRP A 88 -3.63 15.12 12.40
CA TRP A 88 -3.66 15.97 13.60
C TRP A 88 -2.47 16.91 13.70
N ALA A 89 -1.26 16.46 13.36
CA ALA A 89 -0.08 17.32 13.32
C ALA A 89 -0.21 18.47 12.30
N GLN A 90 -1.00 18.31 11.24
CA GLN A 90 -1.36 19.35 10.29
C GLN A 90 -2.54 20.24 10.75
N GLY A 91 -3.09 20.00 11.94
CA GLY A 91 -4.26 20.72 12.45
C GLY A 91 -5.59 20.34 11.78
N LYS A 92 -5.64 19.21 11.05
CA LYS A 92 -6.89 18.74 10.42
C LYS A 92 -7.81 18.15 11.48
N SER A 93 -9.10 18.48 11.39
CA SER A 93 -10.13 17.84 12.21
C SER A 93 -10.33 16.39 11.78
N LEU A 94 -10.89 15.57 12.68
CA LEU A 94 -11.23 14.19 12.37
C LEU A 94 -12.19 14.07 11.18
N SER A 95 -13.14 15.01 11.06
CA SER A 95 -14.06 15.06 9.92
C SER A 95 -13.33 15.19 8.57
N VAL A 96 -12.33 16.06 8.48
CA VAL A 96 -11.52 16.26 7.27
C VAL A 96 -10.67 15.04 6.95
N ILE A 97 -10.14 14.34 7.96
CA ILE A 97 -9.40 13.09 7.74
C ILE A 97 -10.35 12.01 7.20
N LEU A 98 -11.57 11.92 7.75
CA LEU A 98 -12.57 10.94 7.32
C LEU A 98 -13.13 11.21 5.92
N GLU A 99 -13.07 12.45 5.41
CA GLU A 99 -13.42 12.74 4.01
C GLU A 99 -12.55 11.95 3.01
N ALA A 100 -11.31 11.63 3.37
CA ALA A 100 -10.44 10.80 2.55
C ALA A 100 -10.95 9.36 2.37
N TYR A 101 -11.90 8.92 3.19
CA TYR A 101 -12.48 7.58 3.15
C TYR A 101 -13.73 7.50 2.27
N ILE A 102 -14.24 8.64 1.83
CA ILE A 102 -15.38 8.71 0.92
C ILE A 102 -14.83 8.57 -0.50
N PHE A 103 -15.39 7.62 -1.26
CA PHE A 103 -15.12 7.46 -2.69
C PHE A 103 -15.73 8.61 -3.49
N LYS A 104 -15.11 9.78 -3.41
CA LYS A 104 -15.52 11.00 -4.09
C LYS A 104 -14.38 11.50 -4.98
N ASP A 105 -14.74 12.05 -6.14
CA ASP A 105 -13.82 12.75 -7.06
C ASP A 105 -12.60 11.93 -7.53
N GLY A 106 -12.70 10.60 -7.52
CA GLY A 106 -11.61 9.69 -7.93
C GLY A 106 -10.62 9.36 -6.81
N ASN A 107 -10.94 9.67 -5.55
CA ASN A 107 -10.11 9.31 -4.42
C ASN A 107 -10.09 7.78 -4.20
N LEU A 108 -8.96 7.15 -4.50
CA LEU A 108 -8.74 5.70 -4.34
C LEU A 108 -8.17 5.33 -2.97
N TRP A 109 -8.12 6.25 -2.00
CA TRP A 109 -7.49 6.00 -0.71
C TRP A 109 -7.98 4.72 0.00
N PRO A 110 -9.30 4.42 0.08
CA PRO A 110 -9.74 3.16 0.70
C PRO A 110 -9.27 1.91 -0.07
N ILE A 111 -9.11 2.00 -1.39
CA ILE A 111 -8.55 0.92 -2.21
C ILE A 111 -7.08 0.72 -1.89
N ILE A 112 -6.31 1.79 -1.70
CA ILE A 112 -4.89 1.71 -1.34
C ILE A 112 -4.74 1.04 0.03
N LEU A 113 -5.60 1.35 1.00
CA LEU A 113 -5.64 0.69 2.30
C LEU A 113 -5.97 -0.81 2.17
N LEU A 114 -6.95 -1.15 1.35
CA LEU A 114 -7.29 -2.54 1.06
C LEU A 114 -6.11 -3.28 0.40
N VAL A 115 -5.48 -2.69 -0.62
CA VAL A 115 -4.31 -3.23 -1.31
C VAL A 115 -3.17 -3.44 -0.32
N THR A 116 -2.92 -2.47 0.57
CA THR A 116 -1.92 -2.60 1.65
C THR A 116 -2.19 -3.83 2.50
N ALA A 117 -3.43 -4.01 2.95
CA ALA A 117 -3.83 -5.13 3.80
C ALA A 117 -3.72 -6.49 3.09
N VAL A 118 -4.08 -6.58 1.81
CA VAL A 118 -4.10 -7.87 1.08
C VAL A 118 -2.78 -8.17 0.36
N SER A 119 -1.89 -7.19 0.20
CA SER A 119 -0.67 -7.30 -0.59
C SER A 119 0.24 -8.47 -0.21
N PRO A 120 0.46 -8.84 1.07
CA PRO A 120 1.31 -10.00 1.41
C PRO A 120 0.68 -11.32 0.94
N CYS A 121 -0.64 -11.44 1.04
CA CYS A 121 -1.39 -12.61 0.60
C CYS A 121 -1.40 -12.74 -0.92
N VAL A 122 -1.62 -11.62 -1.62
CA VAL A 122 -1.59 -11.55 -3.09
C VAL A 122 -0.18 -11.89 -3.60
N ALA A 123 0.86 -11.29 -3.03
CA ALA A 123 2.25 -11.58 -3.34
C ALA A 123 2.58 -13.08 -3.21
N ALA A 124 2.14 -13.72 -2.12
CA ALA A 124 2.34 -15.15 -1.91
C ALA A 124 1.59 -16.03 -2.91
N ARG A 125 0.39 -15.62 -3.34
CA ARG A 125 -0.38 -16.33 -4.37
C ARG A 125 0.29 -16.22 -5.73
N LEU A 126 0.71 -15.01 -6.12
CA LEU A 126 1.42 -14.76 -7.39
C LEU A 126 2.73 -15.55 -7.47
N ARG A 127 3.55 -15.54 -6.41
CA ARG A 127 4.78 -16.34 -6.38
C ARG A 127 4.53 -17.84 -6.54
N ARG A 128 3.50 -18.38 -5.86
CA ARG A 128 3.13 -19.80 -6.02
C ARG A 128 2.73 -20.14 -7.47
N MET A 129 1.90 -19.30 -8.10
CA MET A 129 1.50 -19.50 -9.50
C MET A 129 2.70 -19.50 -10.45
N LEU A 130 3.63 -18.56 -10.28
CA LEU A 130 4.84 -18.47 -11.10
C LEU A 130 5.77 -19.68 -10.94
N LEU A 131 5.87 -20.24 -9.73
CA LEU A 131 6.67 -21.44 -9.48
C LEU A 131 6.03 -22.71 -10.07
N LEU A 132 4.70 -22.85 -9.97
CA LEU A 132 3.96 -23.97 -10.57
C LEU A 132 4.08 -23.95 -12.10
N GLY A 133 3.98 -22.78 -12.73
CA GLY A 133 4.17 -22.62 -14.18
C GLY A 133 5.60 -22.82 -14.68
N LYS A 134 6.60 -22.85 -13.78
CA LYS A 134 7.98 -23.23 -14.09
C LYS A 134 8.20 -24.75 -14.03
N ASN A 135 7.49 -25.45 -13.15
CA ASN A 135 7.60 -26.91 -13.01
C ASN A 135 6.86 -27.69 -14.11
N GLY A 136 5.80 -27.15 -14.71
CA GLY A 136 5.09 -27.79 -15.83
C GLY A 136 5.70 -27.56 -17.21
N ARG A 137 6.87 -26.92 -17.30
CA ARG A 137 7.64 -26.67 -18.54
C ARG A 137 8.96 -27.44 -18.60
N LYS A 138 9.17 -28.39 -17.67
CA LYS A 138 10.22 -29.40 -17.72
C LYS A 138 9.58 -30.76 -17.96
#